data_AF-A0A3N0E066-F1
#
_entry.id   AF-A0A3N0E066-F1
#
_cell.length_a   1.000
_cell.length_b   1.000
_cell.length_c   1.000
_cell.angle_alpha   90.00
_cell.angle_beta   90.00
_cell.angle_gamma   90.00
#
_symmetry.space_group_name_H-M   'P 1'
#
loop_
_entity.id
_entity.type
_entity.pdbx_description
1 polymer ?
#
loop_
_entity_poly.entity_id
_entity_poly.type
_entity_poly.pdbx_seq_one_letter_code
_entity_poly.pdbx_strand_id
1 'polypeptide(L)'
;MIDALERQKTIVREVPLGSATPTVDLTGAESASSRAFAHLLGSKAASGANLARVSEPEYGRQAEADPAKPSRIEPVIQDRLAWVLVFDDVQVPVLGPLTPTQGQASKPDYYTAQFVVIVDALTGEVLTAESI
;
A
#
# COMPACT_ATOMS: atom_id res chain seq x y z
N MET A 1 -5.41 0.66 -12.50
CA MET A 1 -5.30 0.53 -11.03
C MET A 1 -4.85 -0.88 -10.65
N ILE A 2 -5.59 -1.94 -11.01
CA ILE A 2 -5.20 -3.34 -10.72
C ILE A 2 -3.84 -3.71 -11.35
N ASP A 3 -3.60 -3.32 -12.60
CA ASP A 3 -2.34 -3.61 -13.33
C ASP A 3 -1.06 -2.99 -12.71
N ALA A 4 -1.19 -1.92 -11.90
CA ALA A 4 -0.05 -1.29 -11.23
C ALA A 4 0.36 -2.07 -9.97
N LEU A 5 -0.63 -2.56 -9.20
CA LEU A 5 -0.41 -3.33 -7.98
C LEU A 5 0.11 -4.75 -8.27
N GLU A 6 -0.26 -5.34 -9.41
CA GLU A 6 0.26 -6.63 -9.86
C GLU A 6 1.80 -6.62 -10.09
N ARG A 7 2.39 -5.47 -10.44
CA ARG A 7 3.85 -5.36 -10.64
C ARG A 7 4.66 -5.50 -9.34
N GLN A 8 4.03 -5.24 -8.20
CA GLN A 8 4.64 -5.42 -6.87
C GLN A 8 4.33 -6.79 -6.23
N LYS A 9 3.68 -7.70 -6.98
CA LYS A 9 3.21 -9.00 -6.48
C LYS A 9 2.10 -8.91 -5.42
N THR A 10 1.53 -7.72 -5.18
CA THR A 10 0.35 -7.54 -4.33
C THR A 10 -0.90 -7.85 -5.14
N ILE A 11 -1.57 -8.95 -4.82
CA ILE A 11 -2.79 -9.37 -5.54
C ILE A 11 -3.98 -8.71 -4.86
N VAL A 12 -4.70 -7.87 -5.60
CA VAL A 12 -5.95 -7.26 -5.12
C VAL A 12 -7.12 -7.94 -5.80
N ARG A 13 -7.98 -8.57 -5.00
CA ARG A 13 -9.27 -9.11 -5.45
C ARG A 13 -10.38 -8.32 -4.82
N GLU A 14 -11.16 -7.61 -5.63
CA GLU A 14 -12.34 -6.92 -5.14
C GLU A 14 -13.30 -7.93 -4.51
N VAL A 15 -13.86 -7.56 -3.37
CA VAL A 15 -14.77 -8.41 -2.62
C VAL A 15 -16.14 -7.73 -2.57
N PRO A 16 -17.25 -8.43 -2.87
CA PRO A 16 -18.57 -7.86 -2.67
C PRO A 16 -18.74 -7.46 -1.20
N LEU A 17 -19.17 -6.21 -0.98
CA LEU A 17 -19.35 -5.54 0.33
C LEU A 17 -20.22 -6.29 1.37
N GLY A 18 -20.77 -7.46 1.04
CA GLY A 18 -21.60 -8.28 1.95
C GLY A 18 -20.94 -9.55 2.49
N SER A 19 -19.69 -9.86 2.12
CA SER A 19 -19.05 -11.13 2.49
C SER A 19 -18.05 -11.04 3.65
N ALA A 20 -17.69 -9.84 4.10
CA ALA A 20 -16.90 -9.62 5.30
C ALA A 20 -17.19 -8.22 5.87
N THR A 21 -17.38 -8.12 7.18
CA THR A 21 -17.64 -6.85 7.87
C THR A 21 -16.31 -6.27 8.35
N PRO A 22 -15.88 -5.09 7.85
CA PRO A 22 -14.66 -4.46 8.33
C PRO A 22 -14.87 -3.93 9.77
N THR A 23 -13.84 -4.05 10.61
CA THR A 23 -13.84 -3.44 11.96
C THR A 23 -13.52 -1.95 11.87
N VAL A 24 -12.63 -1.60 10.94
CA VAL A 24 -12.26 -0.22 10.62
C VAL A 24 -13.13 0.27 9.48
N ASP A 25 -13.92 1.29 9.74
CA ASP A 25 -14.71 1.95 8.70
C ASP A 25 -13.84 2.79 7.76
N LEU A 26 -14.45 3.30 6.69
CA LEU A 26 -13.76 4.11 5.70
C LEU A 26 -13.08 5.33 6.33
N THR A 27 -13.78 6.06 7.20
CA THR A 27 -13.24 7.25 7.87
C THR A 27 -12.05 6.91 8.76
N GLY A 28 -12.08 5.76 9.44
CA GLY A 28 -10.94 5.23 10.20
C GLY A 28 -9.74 4.93 9.31
N ALA A 29 -9.95 4.33 8.13
CA ALA A 29 -8.90 4.04 7.16
C ALA A 29 -8.29 5.31 6.54
N GLU A 30 -9.12 6.30 6.19
CA GLU A 30 -8.66 7.61 5.71
C GLU A 30 -7.86 8.36 6.77
N SER A 31 -8.31 8.29 8.03
CA SER A 31 -7.61 8.89 9.17
C SER A 31 -6.26 8.20 9.42
N ALA A 32 -6.18 6.87 9.29
CA ALA A 32 -4.92 6.13 9.40
C ALA A 32 -3.94 6.54 8.29
N SER A 33 -4.43 6.63 7.05
CA SER A 33 -3.63 7.04 5.89
C SER A 33 -3.11 8.47 6.02
N SER A 34 -3.97 9.40 6.43
CA SER A 34 -3.61 10.80 6.65
C SER A 34 -2.56 10.96 7.75
N ARG A 35 -2.62 10.15 8.82
CA ARG A 35 -1.58 10.16 9.86
C ARG A 35 -0.26 9.59 9.36
N ALA A 36 -0.30 8.47 8.64
CA ALA A 36 0.91 7.81 8.13
C ALA A 36 1.63 8.66 7.08
N PHE A 37 0.88 9.38 6.24
CA PHE A 37 1.40 10.19 5.14
C PHE A 37 1.02 11.66 5.26
N ALA A 38 1.10 12.22 6.48
CA ALA A 38 0.67 13.59 6.78
C ALA A 38 1.31 14.65 5.87
N HIS A 39 2.57 14.45 5.46
CA HIS A 39 3.30 15.36 4.58
C HIS A 39 2.87 15.29 3.10
N LEU A 40 2.19 14.22 2.68
CA LEU A 40 1.72 14.03 1.31
C LEU A 40 0.21 14.27 1.19
N LEU A 41 -0.56 13.74 2.13
CA LEU A 41 -2.02 13.75 2.08
C LEU A 41 -2.65 14.88 2.89
N GLY A 42 -2.00 15.33 3.97
CA GLY A 42 -2.56 16.35 4.87
C GLY A 42 -3.95 15.95 5.40
N SER A 43 -4.97 16.72 5.05
CA SER A 43 -6.39 16.44 5.37
C SER A 43 -7.22 16.06 4.14
N LYS A 44 -6.59 15.59 3.06
CA LYS A 44 -7.25 15.20 1.82
C LYS A 44 -8.04 13.90 2.03
N ALA A 45 -9.30 13.88 1.61
CA ALA A 45 -10.11 12.67 1.56
C ALA A 45 -9.74 11.82 0.35
N ALA A 46 -10.00 10.51 0.42
CA ALA A 46 -9.77 9.64 -0.72
C ALA A 46 -10.76 9.97 -1.85
N SER A 47 -10.28 10.05 -3.09
CA SER A 47 -11.13 10.21 -4.26
C SER A 47 -11.83 8.90 -4.67
N GLY A 48 -11.28 7.76 -4.23
CA GLY A 48 -11.90 6.45 -4.37
C GLY A 48 -11.56 5.54 -3.20
N ALA A 49 -12.49 4.66 -2.82
CA ALA A 49 -12.27 3.66 -1.80
C ALA A 49 -13.00 2.37 -2.15
N ASN A 50 -12.31 1.24 -2.05
CA ASN A 50 -12.92 -0.09 -2.23
C ASN A 50 -12.45 -1.05 -1.14
N LEU A 51 -13.33 -1.94 -0.72
CA LEU A 51 -12.98 -3.05 0.17
C LEU A 51 -12.55 -4.24 -0.68
N ALA A 52 -11.33 -4.72 -0.47
CA ALA A 52 -10.76 -5.80 -1.24
C ALA A 52 -10.08 -6.83 -0.34
N ARG A 53 -9.89 -8.04 -0.87
CA ARG A 53 -8.93 -8.99 -0.34
C ARG A 53 -7.59 -8.70 -1.00
N VAL A 54 -6.61 -8.41 -0.15
CA VAL A 54 -5.26 -8.10 -0.57
C VAL A 54 -4.36 -9.23 -0.08
N SER A 55 -3.57 -9.78 -1.00
CA SER A 55 -2.58 -10.79 -0.69
C SER A 55 -1.20 -10.20 -0.89
N GLU A 56 -0.43 -10.09 0.19
CA GLU A 56 0.98 -9.75 0.14
C GLU A 56 1.82 -11.03 0.10
N PRO A 57 2.83 -11.13 -0.77
CA PRO A 57 3.72 -12.26 -0.80
C PRO A 57 4.76 -12.12 0.31
N GLU A 58 4.54 -12.82 1.42
CA GLU A 58 5.61 -13.03 2.39
C GLU A 58 6.61 -14.06 1.86
N TYR A 59 7.89 -13.91 2.24
CA TYR A 59 8.87 -14.98 2.05
C TYR A 59 8.32 -16.24 2.73
N GLY A 60 8.12 -17.28 1.93
CA GLY A 60 7.53 -18.52 2.40
C GLY A 60 8.28 -19.14 3.56
N ARG A 61 7.58 -19.89 4.40
CA ARG A 61 8.24 -20.62 5.49
C ARG A 61 9.03 -21.79 4.91
N GLN A 62 10.19 -22.06 5.49
CA GLN A 62 10.93 -23.26 5.17
C GLN A 62 10.09 -24.46 5.65
N ALA A 63 9.51 -25.17 4.70
CA ALA A 63 8.66 -26.33 4.96
C ALA A 63 9.49 -27.60 5.23
N GLU A 64 10.73 -27.63 4.75
CA GLU A 64 11.66 -28.74 4.95
C GLU A 64 12.59 -28.47 6.14
N ALA A 65 12.35 -29.15 7.25
CA ALA A 65 13.14 -29.06 8.47
C ALA A 65 14.47 -29.86 8.39
N ASP A 66 14.56 -30.82 7.47
CA ASP A 66 15.75 -31.65 7.28
C ASP A 66 16.80 -30.94 6.39
N PRO A 67 17.97 -30.57 6.94
CA PRO A 67 19.02 -29.88 6.19
C PRO A 67 19.68 -30.74 5.10
N ALA A 68 19.45 -32.06 5.07
CA ALA A 68 19.98 -32.95 4.03
C ALA A 68 19.14 -32.98 2.74
N LYS A 69 17.96 -32.33 2.73
CA LYS A 69 17.06 -32.27 1.57
C LYS A 69 17.06 -30.88 0.94
N PRO A 70 16.77 -30.78 -0.37
CA PRO A 70 16.59 -29.49 -1.02
C PRO A 70 15.53 -28.66 -0.30
N SER A 71 15.85 -27.39 -0.01
CA SER A 71 14.92 -26.47 0.64
C SER A 71 13.62 -26.36 -0.15
N ARG A 72 12.50 -26.57 0.53
CA ARG A 72 11.16 -26.25 0.02
C ARG A 72 10.61 -25.05 0.78
N ILE A 73 10.29 -24.00 0.03
CA ILE A 73 9.70 -22.76 0.54
C ILE A 73 8.22 -22.83 0.20
N GLU A 74 7.35 -22.87 1.21
CA GLU A 74 5.90 -22.74 1.00
C GLU A 74 5.51 -21.27 1.05
N PRO A 75 5.05 -20.66 -0.06
CA PRO A 75 4.65 -19.26 -0.05
C PRO A 75 3.48 -19.06 0.90
N VAL A 76 3.59 -18.09 1.79
CA VAL A 76 2.48 -17.69 2.66
C VAL A 76 1.73 -16.59 1.93
N ILE A 77 0.56 -16.93 1.40
CA ILE A 77 -0.37 -15.97 0.80
C ILE A 77 -1.38 -15.62 1.90
N GLN A 78 -1.22 -14.45 2.53
CA GLN A 78 -2.19 -13.98 3.51
C GLN A 78 -3.27 -13.18 2.82
N ASP A 79 -4.46 -13.77 2.64
CA ASP A 79 -5.62 -13.06 2.11
C ASP A 79 -6.27 -12.19 3.19
N ARG A 80 -5.85 -10.92 3.27
CA ARG A 80 -6.33 -9.96 4.26
C ARG A 80 -7.46 -9.11 3.69
N LEU A 81 -8.47 -8.79 4.50
CA LEU A 81 -9.48 -7.80 4.13
C LEU A 81 -8.89 -6.41 4.35
N ALA A 82 -8.88 -5.57 3.32
CA ALA A 82 -8.26 -4.25 3.37
C ALA A 82 -9.07 -3.21 2.59
N TRP A 83 -9.00 -1.97 3.05
CA TRP A 83 -9.41 -0.80 2.30
C TRP A 83 -8.32 -0.41 1.32
N VAL A 84 -8.67 -0.33 0.04
CA VAL A 84 -7.83 0.25 -1.01
C VAL A 84 -8.34 1.67 -1.23
N LEU A 85 -7.56 2.64 -0.78
CA LEU A 85 -7.85 4.06 -0.89
C LEU A 85 -7.04 4.67 -2.03
N VAL A 86 -7.67 5.52 -2.82
CA VAL A 86 -7.05 6.25 -3.93
C VAL A 86 -7.15 7.73 -3.63
N PHE A 87 -6.04 8.43 -3.75
CA PHE A 87 -5.94 9.87 -3.63
C PHE A 87 -5.40 10.43 -4.95
N ASP A 88 -6.25 11.07 -5.74
CA ASP A 88 -5.81 11.74 -6.97
C ASP A 88 -4.98 12.99 -6.65
N ASP A 89 -4.25 13.53 -7.62
CA ASP A 89 -3.56 14.83 -7.53
C ASP A 89 -2.68 15.02 -6.27
N VAL A 90 -1.89 14.01 -5.90
CA VAL A 90 -0.96 14.09 -4.77
C VAL A 90 0.41 14.55 -5.26
N GLN A 91 0.99 15.55 -4.59
CA GLN A 91 2.35 16.02 -4.88
C GLN A 91 3.35 15.10 -4.20
N VAL A 92 3.98 14.23 -5.00
CA VAL A 92 5.00 13.29 -4.54
C VAL A 92 6.38 13.89 -4.80
N PRO A 93 7.26 13.97 -3.80
CA PRO A 93 8.60 14.50 -3.99
C PRO A 93 9.41 13.58 -4.90
N VAL A 94 10.03 14.15 -5.93
CA VAL A 94 11.09 13.50 -6.69
C VAL A 94 12.32 13.48 -5.79
N LEU A 95 12.79 12.30 -5.42
CA LEU A 95 14.09 12.15 -4.79
C LEU A 95 15.17 12.48 -5.84
N GLY A 96 15.56 13.75 -5.90
CA GLY A 96 16.71 14.20 -6.67
C GLY A 96 18.02 13.60 -6.13
N PRO A 97 19.13 13.70 -6.88
CA PRO A 97 20.42 13.23 -6.41
C PRO A 97 20.77 13.89 -5.06
N LEU A 98 21.27 13.09 -4.12
CA LEU A 98 21.67 13.52 -2.76
C LEU A 98 22.78 14.59 -2.75
N THR A 99 23.38 14.89 -3.91
CA THR A 99 24.44 15.88 -4.07
C THR A 99 23.86 17.16 -4.66
N PRO A 100 23.73 18.26 -3.88
CA PRO A 100 23.26 19.52 -4.41
C PRO A 100 24.22 20.01 -5.51
N THR A 101 23.71 20.15 -6.73
CA THR A 101 24.44 20.82 -7.81
C THR A 101 24.48 22.32 -7.49
N GLN A 102 25.66 22.94 -7.54
CA GLN A 102 25.83 24.36 -7.18
C GLN A 102 24.81 25.24 -7.93
N GLY A 103 23.92 25.90 -7.20
CA GLY A 103 22.97 26.89 -7.73
C GLY A 103 21.50 26.50 -7.72
N GLN A 104 21.13 25.25 -7.41
CA GLN A 104 19.72 24.87 -7.22
C GLN A 104 19.28 25.09 -5.77
N ALA A 105 18.14 25.78 -5.59
CA ALA A 105 17.46 25.85 -4.31
C ALA A 105 17.15 24.43 -3.83
N SER A 106 17.46 24.11 -2.56
CA SER A 106 17.29 22.77 -1.98
C SER A 106 15.81 22.41 -1.70
N LYS A 107 14.91 22.73 -2.62
CA LYS A 107 13.51 22.33 -2.54
C LYS A 107 13.36 21.02 -3.32
N PRO A 108 12.67 20.02 -2.78
CA PRO A 108 12.32 18.83 -3.55
C PRO A 108 11.55 19.29 -4.80
N ASP A 109 11.90 18.75 -5.96
CA ASP A 109 10.98 18.79 -7.09
C ASP A 109 9.80 17.87 -6.77
N TYR A 110 8.62 18.17 -7.31
CA TYR A 110 7.41 17.36 -7.10
C TYR A 110 6.81 16.97 -8.44
N TYR A 111 6.22 15.79 -8.49
CA TYR A 111 5.32 15.40 -9.58
C TYR A 111 3.93 15.11 -9.01
N THR A 112 2.92 15.24 -9.86
CA THR A 112 1.53 14.96 -9.50
C THR A 112 1.20 13.54 -9.95
N ALA A 113 0.73 12.71 -9.02
CA ALA A 113 0.41 11.30 -9.26
C ALA A 113 -0.85 10.89 -8.49
N GLN A 114 -1.41 9.73 -8.84
CA GLN A 114 -2.37 9.07 -7.97
C GLN A 114 -1.61 8.40 -6.84
N PHE A 115 -2.09 8.50 -5.61
CA PHE A 115 -1.49 7.84 -4.47
C PHE A 115 -2.46 6.81 -3.92
N VAL A 116 -2.07 5.55 -3.93
CA VAL A 116 -2.88 4.43 -3.43
C VAL A 116 -2.36 4.02 -2.07
N VAL A 117 -3.25 3.86 -1.10
CA VAL A 117 -2.92 3.36 0.24
C VAL A 117 -3.79 2.16 0.54
N ILE A 118 -3.17 1.08 1.01
CA ILE A 118 -3.86 -0.13 1.46
C ILE A 118 -3.82 -0.19 2.98
N VAL A 119 -5.00 -0.24 3.59
CA VAL A 119 -5.16 -0.27 5.06
C VAL A 119 -5.89 -1.55 5.45
N ASP A 120 -5.33 -2.31 6.38
CA ASP A 120 -5.99 -3.48 6.94
C ASP A 120 -7.34 -3.11 7.55
N ALA A 121 -8.42 -3.74 7.08
CA ALA A 121 -9.77 -3.38 7.45
C ALA A 121 -10.19 -3.91 8.84
N LEU A 122 -9.32 -4.70 9.49
CA LEU A 122 -9.53 -5.22 10.84
C LEU A 122 -8.69 -4.45 11.86
N THR A 123 -7.42 -4.15 11.55
CA THR A 123 -6.48 -3.52 12.49
C THR A 123 -6.31 -2.02 12.27
N GLY A 124 -6.59 -1.52 11.08
CA GLY A 124 -6.31 -0.12 10.69
C GLY A 124 -4.83 0.14 10.41
N GLU A 125 -4.02 -0.91 10.33
CA GLU A 125 -2.62 -0.84 9.95
C GLU A 125 -2.47 -0.50 8.47
N VAL A 126 -1.55 0.42 8.15
CA VAL A 126 -1.18 0.69 6.75
C VAL A 126 -0.27 -0.45 6.28
N LEU A 127 -0.75 -1.23 5.32
CA LEU A 127 -0.04 -2.37 4.77
C LEU A 127 0.99 -1.91 3.72
N THR A 128 0.53 -1.12 2.75
CA THR A 128 1.40 -0.54 1.72
C THR A 128 0.83 0.77 1.17
N ALA A 129 1.68 1.56 0.53
CA ALA A 129 1.26 2.75 -0.22
C ALA A 129 2.18 2.98 -1.42
N GLU A 130 1.61 3.46 -2.53
CA GLU A 130 2.33 3.65 -3.78
C GLU A 130 1.79 4.84 -4.58
N SER A 131 2.68 5.57 -5.23
CA SER A 131 2.34 6.56 -6.25
C SER A 131 2.30 5.92 -7.64
N ILE A 132 1.21 6.13 -8.39
CA ILE A 132 0.93 5.60 -9.74
C ILE A 132 0.81 6.74 -10.73
#